data_AF-A0AA41MV39-F1
#
_entry.id   AF-A0AA41MV39-F1
#
_cell.length_a   1.000
_cell.length_b   1.000
_cell.length_c   1.000
_cell.angle_alpha   90.00
_cell.angle_beta   90.00
_cell.angle_gamma   90.00
#
_symmetry.space_group_name_H-M   'P 1'
#
loop_
_entity.id
_entity.type
_entity.pdbx_description
1 polymer ?
#
loop_
_entity_poly.entity_id
_entity_poly.type
_entity_poly.pdbx_seq_one_letter_code
_entity_poly.pdbx_strand_id
1 'polypeptide(L)'
;MPASALQEGCQDIAMQLISNMDIDVSSKARGVVAHPEYPSDTTQNGTRLDGRNLVQEWLTKHQRAQYVWNRQQLLQASQDPRVTHLMGLFEPEHLKYEMDRDPAQDPSLMEMTEVALRLLSRNPRGFYLFVEGGLIDQGHHAGRAYQALTEAVMFDSAIDKAGQLTSPQDTLTLVTADHSHVFSFGGYTLRGTSIFGLAPFKAEDGKAYTSILYGNGPGYVLNSGNRPDVTELESGNPTYKQQAAVPLSSETHGGEDVAVFARGPQAHLVHGVQEQNYLAHVMAFAACLEPYQACDLAPPAGQNGSVLDSGPAAARQLLSLLLLLLLLLGAVSLS
;
A
#
# COMPACT_ATOMS: atom_id res chain seq x y z
N MET A 1 11.19 -22.05 3.84
CA MET A 1 12.10 -22.01 2.68
C MET A 1 12.82 -23.34 2.55
N PRO A 2 13.14 -23.81 1.34
CA PRO A 2 13.99 -24.98 1.16
C PRO A 2 15.36 -24.80 1.81
N ALA A 3 15.96 -25.89 2.30
CA ALA A 3 17.27 -25.84 2.96
C ALA A 3 18.38 -25.32 2.02
N SER A 4 18.33 -25.64 0.72
CA SER A 4 19.29 -25.15 -0.27
C SER A 4 19.26 -23.62 -0.40
N ALA A 5 18.07 -23.02 -0.46
CA ALA A 5 17.93 -21.57 -0.53
C ALA A 5 18.51 -20.86 0.70
N LEU A 6 18.32 -21.43 1.90
CA LEU A 6 18.94 -20.91 3.12
C LEU A 6 20.47 -21.03 3.09
N GLN A 7 21.01 -22.12 2.55
CA GLN A 7 22.46 -22.32 2.39
C GLN A 7 23.07 -21.37 1.35
N GLU A 8 22.31 -21.04 0.30
CA GLU A 8 22.69 -20.07 -0.73
C GLU A 8 22.54 -18.62 -0.26
N GLY A 9 22.06 -18.39 0.97
CA GLY A 9 21.94 -17.08 1.58
C GLY A 9 20.66 -16.33 1.24
N CYS A 10 19.66 -16.98 0.61
CA CYS A 10 18.34 -16.39 0.45
C CYS A 10 17.71 -16.15 1.83
N GLN A 11 17.24 -14.92 2.04
CA GLN A 11 16.55 -14.52 3.25
C GLN A 11 15.04 -14.56 3.06
N ASP A 12 14.30 -14.97 4.09
CA ASP A 12 12.84 -14.88 4.09
C ASP A 12 12.37 -13.41 4.06
N ILE A 13 11.18 -13.16 3.54
CA ILE A 13 10.66 -11.79 3.34
C ILE A 13 10.55 -11.03 4.66
N ALA A 14 10.17 -11.70 5.76
CA ALA A 14 10.09 -11.05 7.07
C ALA A 14 11.46 -10.65 7.59
N MET A 15 12.52 -11.43 7.30
CA MET A 15 13.88 -11.03 7.57
C MET A 15 14.29 -9.81 6.74
N GLN A 16 14.04 -9.85 5.42
CA GLN A 16 14.38 -8.76 4.51
C GLN A 16 13.72 -7.42 4.90
N LEU A 17 12.47 -7.47 5.42
CA LEU A 17 11.73 -6.31 5.92
C LEU A 17 12.50 -5.53 7.00
N ILE A 18 13.27 -6.22 7.85
CA ILE A 18 13.99 -5.60 8.97
C ILE A 18 15.49 -5.43 8.71
N SER A 19 15.99 -5.82 7.52
CA SER A 19 17.43 -5.85 7.21
C SER A 19 17.84 -5.14 5.94
N ASN A 20 17.00 -5.10 4.91
CA ASN A 20 17.42 -4.58 3.60
C ASN A 20 17.51 -3.05 3.58
N MET A 21 16.56 -2.39 4.23
CA MET A 21 16.47 -0.94 4.28
C MET A 21 15.79 -0.49 5.58
N ASP A 22 15.96 0.79 5.90
CA ASP A 22 15.22 1.43 6.98
C ASP A 22 13.80 1.77 6.51
N ILE A 23 12.80 1.44 7.34
CA ILE A 23 11.37 1.67 7.07
C ILE A 23 10.79 2.29 8.33
N ASP A 24 10.43 3.58 8.24
CA ASP A 24 9.89 4.34 9.38
C ASP A 24 8.53 3.80 9.84
N VAL A 25 7.66 3.40 8.90
CA VAL A 25 6.32 2.87 9.21
C VAL A 25 6.03 1.61 8.41
N SER A 26 5.72 0.50 9.09
CA SER A 26 5.29 -0.75 8.45
C SER A 26 4.07 -1.33 9.15
N SER A 27 3.11 -1.81 8.37
CA SER A 27 1.93 -2.52 8.87
C SER A 27 1.82 -3.98 8.42
N LYS A 28 2.90 -4.54 7.83
CA LYS A 28 2.87 -5.87 7.19
C LYS A 28 4.06 -6.71 7.60
N ALA A 29 3.80 -7.81 8.30
CA ALA A 29 4.74 -8.91 8.50
C ALA A 29 3.97 -10.16 8.96
N ARG A 30 4.24 -11.31 8.33
CA ARG A 30 3.60 -12.58 8.68
C ARG A 30 4.46 -13.43 9.59
N GLY A 31 3.83 -14.11 10.55
CA GLY A 31 4.44 -15.23 11.27
C GLY A 31 5.70 -14.88 12.06
N VAL A 32 5.90 -13.61 12.43
CA VAL A 32 7.11 -13.12 13.09
C VAL A 32 7.07 -13.38 14.60
N VAL A 33 5.90 -13.22 15.21
CA VAL A 33 5.65 -13.40 16.65
C VAL A 33 4.25 -13.98 16.85
N ALA A 34 4.01 -14.63 17.99
CA ALA A 34 2.66 -15.02 18.38
C ALA A 34 1.80 -13.76 18.61
N HIS A 35 0.59 -13.73 18.06
CA HIS A 35 -0.27 -12.57 18.15
C HIS A 35 -1.01 -12.52 19.51
N PRO A 36 -0.93 -11.42 20.28
CA PRO A 36 -1.51 -11.36 21.63
C PRO A 36 -3.02 -11.54 21.71
N GLU A 37 -3.76 -11.29 20.61
CA GLU A 37 -5.22 -11.47 20.55
C GLU A 37 -5.64 -12.95 20.62
N TYR A 38 -4.78 -13.87 20.19
CA TYR A 38 -5.09 -15.31 20.07
C TYR A 38 -4.21 -16.19 20.97
N PRO A 39 -4.12 -15.94 22.29
CA PRO A 39 -3.15 -16.59 23.17
C PRO A 39 -3.39 -18.10 23.34
N SER A 40 -4.60 -18.57 23.06
CA SER A 40 -5.00 -19.98 23.17
C SER A 40 -5.02 -20.73 21.83
N ASP A 41 -4.89 -20.03 20.70
CA ASP A 41 -4.91 -20.65 19.37
C ASP A 41 -3.49 -20.86 18.86
N THR A 42 -2.99 -22.09 19.01
CA THR A 42 -1.63 -22.44 18.59
C THR A 42 -1.43 -22.37 17.08
N THR A 43 -2.50 -22.31 16.29
CA THR A 43 -2.41 -22.11 14.83
C THR A 43 -2.04 -20.68 14.44
N GLN A 44 -2.20 -19.72 15.37
CA GLN A 44 -1.87 -18.30 15.17
C GLN A 44 -0.48 -17.91 15.73
N ASN A 45 0.32 -18.91 16.13
CA ASN A 45 1.67 -18.67 16.64
C ASN A 45 2.65 -18.28 15.53
N GLY A 46 3.75 -17.63 15.92
CA GLY A 46 4.85 -17.31 15.00
C GLY A 46 5.39 -18.57 14.30
N THR A 47 5.66 -18.45 13.00
CA THR A 47 6.00 -19.59 12.12
C THR A 47 7.52 -19.76 11.94
N ARG A 48 8.33 -18.92 12.60
CA ARG A 48 9.80 -18.96 12.47
C ARG A 48 10.38 -20.22 13.10
N LEU A 49 11.29 -20.87 12.37
CA LEU A 49 12.01 -22.08 12.81
C LEU A 49 13.43 -21.79 13.31
N ASP A 50 13.90 -20.55 13.15
CA ASP A 50 15.27 -20.13 13.50
C ASP A 50 15.37 -19.52 14.91
N GLY A 51 14.27 -19.54 15.67
CA GLY A 51 14.22 -19.05 17.07
C GLY A 51 14.38 -17.53 17.21
N ARG A 52 14.34 -16.78 16.11
CA ARG A 52 14.55 -15.33 16.12
C ARG A 52 13.25 -14.58 16.37
N ASN A 53 13.34 -13.47 17.11
CA ASN A 53 12.24 -12.53 17.27
C ASN A 53 12.56 -11.26 16.48
N LEU A 54 12.08 -11.19 15.23
CA LEU A 54 12.45 -10.08 14.34
C LEU A 54 11.84 -8.75 14.76
N VAL A 55 10.70 -8.74 15.46
CA VAL A 55 10.14 -7.53 16.05
C VAL A 55 11.12 -6.96 17.08
N GLN A 56 11.64 -7.81 17.96
CA GLN A 56 12.63 -7.39 18.96
C GLN A 56 13.94 -6.92 18.32
N GLU A 57 14.42 -7.63 17.29
CA GLU A 57 15.61 -7.22 16.56
C GLU A 57 15.43 -5.86 15.87
N TRP A 58 14.26 -5.62 15.27
CA TRP A 58 13.94 -4.34 14.65
C TRP A 58 13.85 -3.21 15.69
N LEU A 59 13.22 -3.45 16.84
CA LEU A 59 13.16 -2.49 17.95
C LEU A 59 14.54 -2.13 18.49
N THR A 60 15.48 -3.09 18.52
CA THR A 60 16.85 -2.84 18.99
C THR A 60 17.68 -2.04 17.98
N LYS A 61 17.38 -2.16 16.67
CA LYS A 61 18.09 -1.41 15.61
C LYS A 61 17.73 0.07 15.57
N HIS A 62 16.49 0.42 15.93
CA HIS A 62 15.96 1.77 15.71
C HIS A 62 15.71 2.48 17.04
N GLN A 63 16.30 3.66 17.22
CA GLN A 63 16.04 4.47 18.42
C GLN A 63 14.62 5.00 18.39
N ARG A 64 13.93 4.95 19.53
CA ARG A 64 12.53 5.42 19.68
C ARG A 64 11.57 4.74 18.68
N ALA A 65 11.82 3.47 18.42
CA ALA A 65 10.92 2.60 17.71
C ALA A 65 9.83 2.05 18.64
N GLN A 66 8.64 1.86 18.10
CA GLN A 66 7.53 1.27 18.81
C GLN A 66 6.88 0.16 17.98
N TYR A 67 6.56 -0.94 18.65
CA TYR A 67 5.74 -2.01 18.10
C TYR A 67 4.33 -1.90 18.68
N VAL A 68 3.33 -2.05 17.82
CA VAL A 68 1.91 -2.05 18.20
C VAL A 68 1.21 -3.22 17.51
N TRP A 69 0.18 -3.76 18.15
CA TRP A 69 -0.58 -4.89 17.58
C TRP A 69 -2.09 -4.68 17.61
N ASN A 70 -2.56 -3.55 18.12
CA ASN A 70 -3.97 -3.18 18.04
C ASN A 70 -4.15 -1.70 17.74
N ARG A 71 -5.37 -1.34 17.38
CA ARG A 71 -5.82 0.00 17.01
C ARG A 71 -5.55 1.02 18.10
N GLN A 72 -5.86 0.70 19.35
CA GLN A 72 -5.67 1.65 20.46
C GLN A 72 -4.19 2.04 20.61
N GLN A 73 -3.30 1.05 20.58
CA GLN A 73 -1.85 1.28 20.64
C GLN A 73 -1.35 2.07 19.42
N LEU A 74 -1.85 1.77 18.22
CA LEU A 74 -1.52 2.51 17.00
C LEU A 74 -1.88 3.99 17.14
N LEU A 75 -3.11 4.28 17.58
CA LEU A 75 -3.58 5.66 17.74
C LEU A 75 -2.78 6.41 18.82
N GLN A 76 -2.41 5.75 19.91
CA GLN A 76 -1.55 6.33 20.95
C GLN A 76 -0.14 6.62 20.44
N ALA A 77 0.48 5.67 19.73
CA ALA A 77 1.79 5.84 19.12
C ALA A 77 1.82 7.01 18.13
N SER A 78 0.74 7.20 17.36
CA SER A 78 0.62 8.32 16.41
C SER A 78 0.70 9.70 17.06
N GLN A 79 0.32 9.80 18.34
CA GLN A 79 0.27 11.05 19.11
C GLN A 79 1.55 11.29 19.91
N ASP A 80 2.41 10.28 20.07
CA ASP A 80 3.68 10.44 20.78
C ASP A 80 4.75 11.04 19.84
N PRO A 81 5.23 12.27 20.10
CA PRO A 81 6.23 12.92 19.25
C PRO A 81 7.61 12.26 19.35
N ARG A 82 7.82 11.38 20.34
CA ARG A 82 9.08 10.65 20.50
C ARG A 82 9.17 9.48 19.53
N VAL A 83 8.04 8.90 19.11
CA VAL A 83 8.00 7.77 18.18
C VAL A 83 8.45 8.27 16.82
N THR A 84 9.55 7.68 16.32
CA THR A 84 10.09 7.96 14.98
C THR A 84 9.93 6.78 14.05
N HIS A 85 9.91 5.56 14.59
CA HIS A 85 9.70 4.33 13.85
C HIS A 85 8.53 3.57 14.46
N LEU A 86 7.63 3.04 13.63
CA LEU A 86 6.42 2.36 14.06
C LEU A 86 6.17 1.10 13.23
N MET A 87 6.14 -0.04 13.90
CA MET A 87 5.73 -1.32 13.32
C MET A 87 4.38 -1.74 13.91
N GLY A 88 3.35 -1.83 13.08
CA GLY A 88 2.00 -2.23 13.47
C GLY A 88 1.59 -3.57 12.87
N LEU A 89 1.54 -4.65 13.64
CA LEU A 89 1.11 -5.97 13.13
C LEU A 89 -0.17 -6.38 13.83
N PHE A 90 -1.31 -6.22 13.15
CA PHE A 90 -2.63 -6.31 13.77
C PHE A 90 -3.31 -7.68 13.64
N GLU A 91 -2.79 -8.54 12.77
CA GLU A 91 -3.26 -9.93 12.64
C GLU A 91 -2.07 -10.88 12.41
N PRO A 92 -2.19 -12.18 12.72
CA PRO A 92 -1.15 -13.18 12.46
C PRO A 92 -0.76 -13.30 10.99
N GLU A 93 -1.73 -13.11 10.08
CA GLU A 93 -1.55 -13.19 8.63
C GLU A 93 -2.10 -11.94 7.90
N HIS A 94 -3.23 -12.08 7.22
CA HIS A 94 -3.95 -11.00 6.61
C HIS A 94 -4.83 -10.32 7.65
N LEU A 95 -5.06 -9.02 7.47
CA LEU A 95 -6.14 -8.34 8.19
C LEU A 95 -7.49 -9.00 7.85
N LYS A 96 -8.45 -8.88 8.76
CA LYS A 96 -9.86 -9.19 8.46
C LYS A 96 -10.35 -8.26 7.34
N TYR A 97 -11.30 -8.72 6.52
CA TYR A 97 -12.04 -7.84 5.62
C TYR A 97 -12.71 -6.72 6.43
N GLU A 98 -12.86 -5.52 5.86
CA GLU A 98 -13.46 -4.36 6.52
C GLU A 98 -14.85 -4.67 7.07
N MET A 99 -15.64 -5.48 6.35
CA MET A 99 -16.97 -5.91 6.79
C MET A 99 -16.95 -6.83 8.02
N ASP A 100 -15.84 -7.51 8.28
CA ASP A 100 -15.64 -8.45 9.40
C ASP A 100 -14.69 -7.89 10.47
N ARG A 101 -14.18 -6.66 10.28
CA ARG A 101 -13.21 -6.01 11.16
C ARG A 101 -13.80 -5.75 12.54
N ASP A 102 -13.06 -6.00 13.61
CA ASP A 102 -13.41 -5.50 14.94
C ASP A 102 -12.89 -4.06 15.08
N PRO A 103 -13.75 -3.03 15.08
CA PRO A 103 -13.29 -1.65 15.13
C PRO A 103 -12.68 -1.23 16.48
N ALA A 104 -12.78 -2.06 17.52
CA ALA A 104 -12.09 -1.85 18.78
C ALA A 104 -10.65 -2.37 18.74
N GLN A 105 -10.38 -3.48 18.04
CA GLN A 105 -9.07 -4.12 17.97
C GLN A 105 -8.26 -3.71 16.74
N ASP A 106 -8.91 -3.60 15.58
CA ASP A 106 -8.25 -3.53 14.28
C ASP A 106 -8.42 -2.15 13.65
N PRO A 107 -7.32 -1.46 13.28
CA PRO A 107 -7.42 -0.20 12.54
C PRO A 107 -7.91 -0.44 11.12
N SER A 108 -8.71 0.47 10.57
CA SER A 108 -9.03 0.43 9.14
C SER A 108 -7.83 0.87 8.28
N LEU A 109 -7.86 0.57 6.98
CA LEU A 109 -6.82 1.04 6.04
C LEU A 109 -6.70 2.57 6.03
N MET A 110 -7.83 3.26 6.15
CA MET A 110 -7.87 4.72 6.30
C MET A 110 -7.13 5.19 7.56
N GLU A 111 -7.34 4.53 8.70
CA GLU A 111 -6.68 4.89 9.97
C GLU A 111 -5.18 4.59 9.94
N MET A 112 -4.77 3.46 9.36
CA MET A 112 -3.36 3.13 9.15
C MET A 112 -2.67 4.18 8.27
N THR A 113 -3.34 4.60 7.19
CA THR A 113 -2.84 5.65 6.27
C THR A 113 -2.67 6.99 7.00
N GLU A 114 -3.67 7.41 7.78
CA GLU A 114 -3.61 8.63 8.57
C GLU A 114 -2.45 8.61 9.58
N VAL A 115 -2.25 7.49 10.28
CA VAL A 115 -1.15 7.36 11.24
C VAL A 115 0.21 7.38 10.54
N ALA A 116 0.35 6.66 9.43
CA ALA A 116 1.58 6.68 8.65
C ALA A 116 1.94 8.10 8.19
N LEU A 117 0.97 8.85 7.63
CA LEU A 117 1.16 10.24 7.22
C LEU A 117 1.53 11.15 8.39
N ARG A 118 0.94 10.98 9.58
CA ARG A 118 1.30 11.77 10.78
C ARG A 118 2.75 11.57 11.24
N LEU A 119 3.31 10.38 11.02
CA LEU A 119 4.72 10.10 11.33
C LEU A 119 5.63 10.61 10.22
N LEU A 120 5.35 10.22 8.98
CA LEU A 120 6.18 10.50 7.81
C LEU A 120 6.26 12.00 7.48
N SER A 121 5.18 12.75 7.66
CA SER A 121 5.13 14.20 7.43
C SER A 121 6.05 15.02 8.35
N ARG A 122 6.61 14.40 9.40
CA ARG A 122 7.57 15.06 10.30
C ARG A 122 8.94 15.24 9.64
N ASN A 123 9.26 14.49 8.59
CA ASN A 123 10.53 14.60 7.89
C ASN A 123 10.50 15.79 6.91
N PRO A 124 11.32 16.85 7.11
CA PRO A 124 11.33 18.02 6.24
C PRO A 124 11.83 17.73 4.81
N ARG A 125 12.44 16.56 4.58
CA ARG A 125 12.86 16.09 3.25
C ARG A 125 11.72 15.40 2.48
N GLY A 126 10.53 15.29 3.06
CA GLY A 126 9.41 14.54 2.50
C GLY A 126 9.49 13.05 2.84
N PHE A 127 8.62 12.28 2.19
CA PHE A 127 8.48 10.84 2.43
C PHE A 127 8.01 10.12 1.16
N TYR A 128 8.20 8.81 1.15
CA TYR A 128 7.52 7.89 0.25
C TYR A 128 6.56 7.04 1.09
N LEU A 129 5.33 6.86 0.61
CA LEU A 129 4.33 6.03 1.26
C LEU A 129 3.67 5.11 0.23
N PHE A 130 3.62 3.83 0.56
CA PHE A 130 2.87 2.81 -0.19
C PHE A 130 1.68 2.35 0.65
N VAL A 131 0.49 2.40 0.07
CA VAL A 131 -0.78 1.97 0.68
C VAL A 131 -1.44 0.97 -0.25
N GLU A 132 -1.79 -0.20 0.28
CA GLU A 132 -2.29 -1.33 -0.51
C GLU A 132 -3.69 -1.74 -0.02
N GLY A 133 -4.69 -1.71 -0.92
CA GLY A 133 -5.99 -2.34 -0.71
C GLY A 133 -5.95 -3.85 -0.98
N GLY A 134 -5.04 -4.58 -0.35
CA GLY A 134 -4.64 -5.93 -0.78
C GLY A 134 -5.72 -7.02 -0.65
N LEU A 135 -6.80 -6.77 0.09
CA LEU A 135 -7.91 -7.72 0.24
C LEU A 135 -8.95 -7.60 -0.89
N ILE A 136 -8.86 -6.58 -1.76
CA ILE A 136 -9.69 -6.49 -2.98
C ILE A 136 -9.47 -7.76 -3.83
N ASP A 137 -8.20 -8.09 -4.07
CA ASP A 137 -7.75 -9.29 -4.78
C ASP A 137 -8.28 -10.58 -4.14
N GLN A 138 -8.14 -10.71 -2.81
CA GLN A 138 -8.59 -11.89 -2.08
C GLN A 138 -10.12 -12.09 -2.16
N GLY A 139 -10.88 -10.99 -2.17
CA GLY A 139 -12.34 -11.02 -2.38
C GLY A 139 -12.70 -11.55 -3.76
N HIS A 140 -11.98 -11.11 -4.80
CA HIS A 140 -12.17 -11.59 -6.17
C HIS A 140 -11.77 -13.05 -6.32
N HIS A 141 -10.61 -13.46 -5.81
CA HIS A 141 -10.17 -14.86 -5.77
C HIS A 141 -11.20 -15.79 -5.10
N ALA A 142 -11.84 -15.31 -4.03
CA ALA A 142 -12.91 -16.04 -3.35
C ALA A 142 -14.23 -16.09 -4.14
N GLY A 143 -14.32 -15.41 -5.29
CA GLY A 143 -15.53 -15.24 -6.11
C GLY A 143 -16.60 -14.39 -5.42
N ARG A 144 -16.23 -13.58 -4.42
CA ARG A 144 -17.14 -12.82 -3.55
C ARG A 144 -16.99 -11.33 -3.82
N ALA A 145 -17.73 -10.84 -4.81
CA ALA A 145 -17.67 -9.45 -5.19
C ALA A 145 -18.08 -8.48 -4.07
N TYR A 146 -18.92 -8.90 -3.12
CA TYR A 146 -19.25 -8.05 -1.97
C TYR A 146 -18.00 -7.69 -1.17
N GLN A 147 -17.18 -8.69 -0.83
CA GLN A 147 -15.91 -8.48 -0.11
C GLN A 147 -14.96 -7.61 -0.94
N ALA A 148 -14.73 -7.95 -2.21
CA ALA A 148 -13.83 -7.19 -3.08
C ALA A 148 -14.23 -5.71 -3.21
N LEU A 149 -15.52 -5.42 -3.44
CA LEU A 149 -15.99 -4.06 -3.63
C LEU A 149 -16.05 -3.26 -2.32
N THR A 150 -16.32 -3.88 -1.17
CA THR A 150 -16.23 -3.18 0.13
C THR A 150 -14.79 -2.83 0.49
N GLU A 151 -13.83 -3.71 0.18
CA GLU A 151 -12.40 -3.38 0.34
C GLU A 151 -11.99 -2.22 -0.58
N ALA A 152 -12.49 -2.20 -1.81
CA ALA A 152 -12.23 -1.11 -2.76
C ALA A 152 -12.78 0.23 -2.26
N VAL A 153 -13.96 0.23 -1.61
CA VAL A 153 -14.52 1.44 -0.97
C VAL A 153 -13.64 1.91 0.20
N MET A 154 -13.11 1.00 1.02
CA MET A 154 -12.18 1.35 2.10
C MET A 154 -10.84 1.88 1.56
N PHE A 155 -10.33 1.30 0.47
CA PHE A 155 -9.16 1.82 -0.23
C PHE A 155 -9.38 3.23 -0.79
N ASP A 156 -10.52 3.49 -1.43
CA ASP A 156 -10.90 4.83 -1.89
C ASP A 156 -11.02 5.83 -0.72
N SER A 157 -11.57 5.39 0.42
CA SER A 157 -11.61 6.20 1.65
C SER A 157 -10.21 6.53 2.18
N ALA A 158 -9.25 5.61 2.05
CA ALA A 158 -7.85 5.85 2.41
C ALA A 158 -7.17 6.85 1.43
N ILE A 159 -7.49 6.79 0.14
CA ILE A 159 -7.05 7.75 -0.87
C ILE A 159 -7.58 9.15 -0.55
N ASP A 160 -8.88 9.28 -0.26
CA ASP A 160 -9.49 10.56 0.14
C ASP A 160 -8.84 11.11 1.41
N LYS A 161 -8.65 10.25 2.43
CA LYS A 161 -7.96 10.63 3.67
C LYS A 161 -6.54 11.14 3.41
N ALA A 162 -5.77 10.47 2.55
CA ALA A 162 -4.43 10.92 2.17
C ALA A 162 -4.47 12.28 1.46
N GLY A 163 -5.45 12.50 0.59
CA GLY A 163 -5.66 13.78 -0.10
C GLY A 163 -6.09 14.93 0.83
N GLN A 164 -6.70 14.63 1.98
CA GLN A 164 -7.00 15.62 3.02
C GLN A 164 -5.77 16.00 3.86
N LEU A 165 -4.80 15.09 3.96
CA LEU A 165 -3.63 15.22 4.84
C LEU A 165 -2.35 15.63 4.10
N THR A 166 -2.37 15.67 2.77
CA THR A 166 -1.23 16.05 1.92
C THR A 166 -1.61 17.18 0.97
N SER A 167 -0.60 17.93 0.51
CA SER A 167 -0.80 19.06 -0.40
C SER A 167 -0.49 18.64 -1.84
N PRO A 168 -1.38 18.89 -2.82
CA PRO A 168 -1.07 18.60 -4.22
C PRO A 168 0.01 19.55 -4.80
N GLN A 169 0.51 20.52 -4.02
CA GLN A 169 1.59 21.42 -4.43
C GLN A 169 2.98 20.77 -4.25
N ASP A 170 3.11 19.81 -3.33
CA ASP A 170 4.37 19.15 -3.00
C ASP A 170 4.29 17.61 -3.00
N THR A 171 3.09 17.04 -3.10
CA THR A 171 2.86 15.59 -3.03
C THR A 171 2.35 15.07 -4.36
N LEU A 172 3.10 14.14 -4.98
CA LEU A 172 2.63 13.32 -6.10
C LEU A 172 1.90 12.09 -5.54
N THR A 173 0.62 11.94 -5.87
CA THR A 173 -0.19 10.77 -5.55
C THR A 173 -0.51 10.01 -6.83
N LEU A 174 -0.18 8.71 -6.85
CA LEU A 174 -0.59 7.77 -7.89
C LEU A 174 -1.53 6.72 -7.29
N VAL A 175 -2.60 6.40 -8.01
CA VAL A 175 -3.50 5.28 -7.71
C VAL A 175 -3.52 4.36 -8.92
N THR A 176 -3.26 3.08 -8.71
CA THR A 176 -3.19 2.06 -9.76
C THR A 176 -3.63 0.71 -9.19
N ALA A 177 -3.81 -0.28 -10.06
CA ALA A 177 -3.77 -1.69 -9.69
C ALA A 177 -2.46 -2.32 -10.20
N ASP A 178 -2.11 -3.47 -9.64
CA ASP A 178 -1.04 -4.35 -10.12
C ASP A 178 -1.51 -5.26 -11.26
N HIS A 179 -2.77 -5.72 -11.21
CA HIS A 179 -3.47 -6.41 -12.28
C HIS A 179 -4.99 -6.29 -12.10
N SER A 180 -5.75 -6.88 -13.02
CA SER A 180 -7.21 -6.98 -12.94
C SER A 180 -7.65 -8.37 -12.49
N HIS A 181 -8.94 -8.68 -12.65
CA HIS A 181 -9.59 -9.98 -12.42
C HIS A 181 -10.52 -10.32 -13.59
N VAL A 182 -10.93 -11.59 -13.71
CA VAL A 182 -11.97 -11.99 -14.67
C VAL A 182 -13.38 -11.64 -14.17
N PHE A 183 -13.49 -10.54 -13.44
CA PHE A 183 -14.71 -9.92 -12.93
C PHE A 183 -15.42 -9.15 -14.06
N SER A 184 -16.74 -9.23 -14.10
CA SER A 184 -17.55 -8.49 -15.07
C SER A 184 -18.84 -7.97 -14.43
N PHE A 185 -19.31 -6.82 -14.92
CA PHE A 185 -20.59 -6.22 -14.58
C PHE A 185 -21.40 -6.00 -15.87
N GLY A 186 -22.61 -6.53 -15.93
CA GLY A 186 -23.45 -6.47 -17.12
C GLY A 186 -24.94 -6.69 -16.84
N GLY A 187 -25.66 -7.19 -17.84
CA GLY A 187 -27.06 -7.55 -17.70
C GLY A 187 -28.07 -6.40 -17.76
N TYR A 188 -27.71 -5.23 -18.30
CA TYR A 188 -28.63 -4.10 -18.55
C TYR A 188 -29.45 -3.67 -17.31
N THR A 189 -28.82 -3.64 -16.14
CA THR A 189 -29.46 -3.22 -14.89
C THR A 189 -29.89 -1.75 -14.93
N LEU A 190 -30.97 -1.44 -14.22
CA LEU A 190 -31.53 -0.09 -14.17
C LEU A 190 -30.65 0.81 -13.29
N ARG A 191 -30.64 2.11 -13.59
CA ARG A 191 -29.95 3.08 -12.74
C ARG A 191 -30.50 3.03 -11.31
N GLY A 192 -29.60 2.92 -10.33
CA GLY A 192 -29.94 2.94 -8.90
C GLY A 192 -30.25 1.57 -8.30
N THR A 193 -30.22 0.49 -9.08
CA THR A 193 -30.28 -0.87 -8.53
C THR A 193 -28.97 -1.25 -7.85
N SER A 194 -29.03 -2.16 -6.90
CA SER A 194 -27.85 -2.72 -6.24
C SER A 194 -26.90 -3.35 -7.28
N ILE A 195 -25.59 -3.14 -7.11
CA ILE A 195 -24.57 -3.79 -7.93
C ILE A 195 -24.59 -5.32 -7.74
N PHE A 196 -25.00 -5.79 -6.56
CA PHE A 196 -25.15 -7.21 -6.23
C PHE A 196 -26.49 -7.80 -6.68
N GLY A 197 -27.33 -7.00 -7.34
CA GLY A 197 -28.67 -7.40 -7.74
C GLY A 197 -28.71 -8.28 -8.98
N LEU A 198 -29.93 -8.67 -9.35
CA LEU A 198 -30.20 -9.49 -10.53
C LEU A 198 -30.33 -8.61 -11.78
N ALA A 199 -29.99 -9.19 -12.93
CA ALA A 199 -30.38 -8.63 -14.21
C ALA A 199 -31.92 -8.65 -14.36
N PRO A 200 -32.53 -7.68 -15.08
CA PRO A 200 -33.99 -7.53 -15.13
C PRO A 200 -34.68 -8.59 -15.99
N PHE A 201 -33.94 -9.35 -16.80
CA PHE A 201 -34.46 -10.41 -17.66
C PHE A 201 -33.89 -11.77 -17.26
N LYS A 202 -34.67 -12.83 -17.45
CA LYS A 202 -34.21 -14.21 -17.25
C LYS A 202 -33.19 -14.58 -18.34
N ALA A 203 -32.26 -15.46 -18.00
CA ALA A 203 -31.34 -16.06 -18.96
C ALA A 203 -32.08 -17.07 -19.87
N GLU A 204 -31.39 -17.60 -20.87
CA GLU A 204 -31.95 -18.56 -21.83
C GLU A 204 -32.52 -19.83 -21.17
N ASP A 205 -31.98 -20.23 -20.02
CA ASP A 205 -32.48 -21.36 -19.22
C ASP A 205 -33.69 -21.03 -18.33
N GLY A 206 -34.28 -19.83 -18.49
CA GLY A 206 -35.46 -19.37 -17.77
C GLY A 206 -35.22 -18.94 -16.33
N LYS A 207 -33.97 -18.94 -15.86
CA LYS A 207 -33.59 -18.61 -14.47
C LYS A 207 -32.93 -17.22 -14.38
N ALA A 208 -32.97 -16.60 -13.19
CA ALA A 208 -32.30 -15.32 -12.95
C ALA A 208 -30.78 -15.46 -13.03
N TYR A 209 -30.09 -14.34 -13.18
CA TYR A 209 -28.65 -14.24 -13.06
C TYR A 209 -28.28 -12.88 -12.47
N THR A 210 -27.14 -12.82 -11.81
CA THR A 210 -26.62 -11.59 -11.20
C THR A 210 -26.03 -10.65 -12.24
N SER A 211 -26.06 -9.35 -11.95
CA SER A 211 -25.38 -8.35 -12.77
C SER A 211 -23.87 -8.54 -12.78
N ILE A 212 -23.30 -8.90 -11.62
CA ILE A 212 -21.90 -9.30 -11.49
C ILE A 212 -21.74 -10.79 -11.82
N LEU A 213 -20.73 -11.14 -12.61
CA LEU A 213 -20.30 -12.51 -12.91
C LEU A 213 -18.78 -12.59 -13.00
N TYR A 214 -18.24 -13.80 -12.85
CA TYR A 214 -16.82 -14.10 -13.08
C TYR A 214 -16.62 -15.03 -14.27
N GLY A 215 -15.49 -14.92 -14.97
CA GLY A 215 -15.10 -15.86 -16.02
C GLY A 215 -14.84 -17.27 -15.48
N ASN A 216 -14.16 -17.37 -14.34
CA ASN A 216 -13.86 -18.63 -13.65
C ASN A 216 -13.88 -18.41 -12.13
N GLY A 217 -13.75 -19.49 -11.35
CA GLY A 217 -13.62 -19.40 -9.90
C GLY A 217 -14.59 -20.27 -9.10
N PRO A 218 -14.61 -20.09 -7.77
CA PRO A 218 -15.30 -20.99 -6.86
C PRO A 218 -16.82 -20.80 -6.83
N GLY A 219 -17.36 -19.83 -7.56
CA GLY A 219 -18.80 -19.61 -7.70
C GLY A 219 -19.46 -20.45 -8.80
N TYR A 220 -18.69 -21.23 -9.56
CA TYR A 220 -19.27 -22.21 -10.48
C TYR A 220 -20.06 -23.26 -9.70
N VAL A 221 -21.30 -23.52 -10.11
CA VAL A 221 -22.18 -24.49 -9.44
C VAL A 221 -23.14 -25.13 -10.44
N LEU A 222 -23.32 -26.45 -10.30
CA LEU A 222 -24.36 -27.22 -10.97
C LEU A 222 -25.13 -28.05 -9.94
N ASN A 223 -26.44 -27.87 -9.89
CA ASN A 223 -27.36 -28.68 -9.10
C ASN A 223 -27.99 -29.73 -10.01
N SER A 224 -27.54 -30.98 -9.89
CA SER A 224 -27.97 -32.10 -10.74
C SER A 224 -27.84 -31.78 -12.24
N GLY A 225 -26.71 -31.18 -12.62
CA GLY A 225 -26.43 -30.77 -14.00
C GLY A 225 -27.08 -29.46 -14.45
N ASN A 226 -27.84 -28.78 -13.58
CA ASN A 226 -28.51 -27.53 -13.90
C ASN A 226 -27.87 -26.35 -13.18
N ARG A 227 -27.71 -25.22 -13.87
CA ARG A 227 -27.39 -23.94 -13.22
C ARG A 227 -28.50 -23.60 -12.21
N PRO A 228 -28.18 -23.24 -10.95
CA PRO A 228 -29.20 -22.85 -9.98
C PRO A 228 -29.83 -21.50 -10.36
N ASP A 229 -31.10 -21.33 -10.01
CA ASP A 229 -31.73 -20.01 -9.96
C ASP A 229 -31.16 -19.25 -8.74
N VAL A 230 -31.33 -17.92 -8.72
CA VAL A 230 -30.83 -17.06 -7.64
C VAL A 230 -31.84 -15.95 -7.36
N THR A 231 -32.01 -15.63 -6.08
CA THR A 231 -32.85 -14.53 -5.60
C THR A 231 -32.01 -13.31 -5.20
N GLU A 232 -32.63 -12.14 -5.15
CA GLU A 232 -32.00 -10.89 -4.66
C GLU A 232 -31.45 -11.02 -3.23
N LEU A 233 -32.15 -11.77 -2.37
CA LEU A 233 -31.71 -12.01 -0.99
C LEU A 233 -30.42 -12.83 -0.94
N GLU A 234 -30.31 -13.84 -1.81
CA GLU A 234 -29.11 -14.67 -1.93
C GLU A 234 -27.96 -13.87 -2.54
N SER A 235 -28.20 -13.17 -3.65
CA SER A 235 -27.14 -12.45 -4.37
C SER A 235 -26.58 -11.26 -3.58
N GLY A 236 -27.40 -10.64 -2.74
CA GLY A 236 -27.01 -9.56 -1.84
C GLY A 236 -26.31 -10.02 -0.56
N ASN A 237 -26.19 -11.33 -0.30
CA ASN A 237 -25.50 -11.83 0.88
C ASN A 237 -23.98 -11.56 0.77
N PRO A 238 -23.33 -11.02 1.81
CA PRO A 238 -21.89 -10.71 1.75
C PRO A 238 -20.97 -11.91 1.45
N THR A 239 -21.44 -13.12 1.74
CA THR A 239 -20.69 -14.37 1.49
C THR A 239 -21.03 -15.03 0.16
N TYR A 240 -21.98 -14.47 -0.60
CA TYR A 240 -22.42 -15.00 -1.88
C TYR A 240 -21.27 -15.02 -2.89
N LYS A 241 -21.09 -16.16 -3.53
CA LYS A 241 -20.14 -16.34 -4.62
C LYS A 241 -20.88 -16.14 -5.94
N GLN A 242 -20.56 -15.09 -6.68
CA GLN A 242 -21.19 -14.88 -7.99
C GLN A 242 -20.86 -16.04 -8.92
N GLN A 243 -21.83 -16.38 -9.78
CA GLN A 243 -21.67 -17.51 -10.70
C GLN A 243 -20.48 -17.29 -11.63
N ALA A 244 -19.78 -18.39 -11.94
CA ALA A 244 -18.63 -18.40 -12.83
C ALA A 244 -18.80 -19.45 -13.95
N ALA A 245 -18.11 -19.27 -15.08
CA ALA A 245 -18.23 -20.19 -16.22
C ALA A 245 -17.34 -21.44 -16.10
N VAL A 246 -16.18 -21.34 -15.44
CA VAL A 246 -15.24 -22.46 -15.22
C VAL A 246 -14.96 -22.65 -13.73
N PRO A 247 -15.12 -23.89 -13.18
CA PRO A 247 -14.85 -24.15 -11.77
C PRO A 247 -13.36 -24.11 -11.45
N LEU A 248 -12.98 -23.27 -10.50
CA LEU A 248 -11.65 -23.27 -9.90
C LEU A 248 -11.76 -23.07 -8.38
N SER A 249 -10.75 -23.50 -7.63
CA SER A 249 -10.69 -23.25 -6.19
C SER A 249 -10.49 -21.77 -5.84
N SER A 250 -9.84 -21.04 -6.76
CA SER A 250 -9.61 -19.60 -6.72
C SER A 250 -9.89 -19.05 -8.10
N GLU A 251 -10.61 -17.94 -8.18
CA GLU A 251 -10.72 -17.17 -9.41
C GLU A 251 -9.32 -16.66 -9.84
N THR A 252 -9.12 -16.37 -11.13
CA THR A 252 -7.81 -15.95 -11.69
C THR A 252 -7.75 -14.46 -11.96
N HIS A 253 -6.55 -13.88 -11.89
CA HIS A 253 -6.31 -12.51 -12.37
C HIS A 253 -6.73 -12.32 -13.83
N GLY A 254 -7.06 -11.07 -14.18
CA GLY A 254 -7.26 -10.55 -15.53
C GLY A 254 -5.95 -9.95 -16.07
N GLY A 255 -5.75 -10.08 -17.39
CA GLY A 255 -4.53 -9.66 -18.07
C GLY A 255 -4.68 -8.40 -18.92
N GLU A 256 -5.82 -7.73 -18.83
CA GLU A 256 -6.08 -6.44 -19.48
C GLU A 256 -5.42 -5.27 -18.74
N ASP A 257 -5.25 -4.16 -19.45
CA ASP A 257 -4.69 -2.92 -18.91
C ASP A 257 -5.50 -2.41 -17.70
N VAL A 258 -4.79 -1.89 -16.71
CA VAL A 258 -5.38 -1.25 -15.52
C VAL A 258 -5.21 0.27 -15.57
N ALA A 259 -6.12 0.97 -14.89
CA ALA A 259 -6.10 2.42 -14.85
C ALA A 259 -5.00 2.95 -13.92
N VAL A 260 -4.48 4.14 -14.26
CA VAL A 260 -3.60 4.92 -13.40
C VAL A 260 -4.20 6.31 -13.24
N PHE A 261 -4.38 6.75 -12.01
CA PHE A 261 -4.80 8.11 -11.66
C PHE A 261 -3.64 8.84 -11.01
N ALA A 262 -3.41 10.11 -11.38
CA ALA A 262 -2.29 10.89 -10.88
C ALA A 262 -2.73 12.30 -10.48
N ARG A 263 -2.16 12.82 -9.38
CA ARG A 263 -2.35 14.21 -8.91
C ARG A 263 -1.08 14.71 -8.24
N GLY A 264 -0.72 15.97 -8.48
CA GLY A 264 0.44 16.62 -7.85
C GLY A 264 1.57 16.98 -8.82
N PRO A 265 2.78 17.30 -8.31
CA PRO A 265 3.94 17.61 -9.13
C PRO A 265 4.23 16.50 -10.14
N GLN A 266 4.44 16.89 -11.40
CA GLN A 266 4.71 15.98 -12.53
C GLN A 266 3.59 14.97 -12.88
N ALA A 267 2.41 15.03 -12.24
CA ALA A 267 1.30 14.12 -12.55
C ALA A 267 0.83 14.18 -14.02
N HIS A 268 1.05 15.31 -14.70
CA HIS A 268 0.74 15.48 -16.12
C HIS A 268 1.56 14.58 -17.06
N LEU A 269 2.64 13.97 -16.58
CA LEU A 269 3.41 12.95 -17.32
C LEU A 269 2.69 11.60 -17.38
N VAL A 270 1.74 11.35 -16.47
CA VAL A 270 0.94 10.12 -16.50
C VAL A 270 -0.18 10.29 -17.54
N HIS A 271 0.08 9.83 -18.76
CA HIS A 271 -0.87 9.94 -19.87
C HIS A 271 -0.74 8.79 -20.88
N GLY A 272 -1.79 8.56 -21.66
CA GLY A 272 -1.80 7.57 -22.73
C GLY A 272 -1.84 6.13 -22.23
N VAL A 273 -1.20 5.23 -22.97
CA VAL A 273 -0.99 3.82 -22.62
C VAL A 273 0.50 3.64 -22.35
N GLN A 274 0.84 3.08 -21.19
CA GLN A 274 2.21 2.98 -20.70
C GLN A 274 2.45 1.58 -20.14
N GLU A 275 3.71 1.14 -20.17
CA GLU A 275 4.14 -0.04 -19.44
C GLU A 275 4.05 0.19 -17.92
N GLN A 276 3.69 -0.82 -17.13
CA GLN A 276 3.49 -0.65 -15.69
C GLN A 276 4.75 -0.17 -14.95
N ASN A 277 5.94 -0.58 -15.39
CA ASN A 277 7.20 -0.12 -14.79
C ASN A 277 7.41 1.40 -14.92
N TYR A 278 6.71 2.06 -15.85
CA TYR A 278 6.73 3.52 -16.02
C TYR A 278 6.36 4.26 -14.73
N LEU A 279 5.47 3.69 -13.90
CA LEU A 279 5.02 4.35 -12.66
C LEU A 279 6.18 4.56 -11.69
N ALA A 280 7.07 3.59 -11.55
CA ALA A 280 8.28 3.73 -10.73
C ALA A 280 9.19 4.84 -11.28
N HIS A 281 9.35 4.94 -12.60
CA HIS A 281 10.15 5.98 -13.24
C HIS A 281 9.57 7.38 -13.03
N VAL A 282 8.25 7.55 -13.16
CA VAL A 282 7.61 8.85 -12.94
C VAL A 282 7.73 9.29 -11.47
N MET A 283 7.54 8.37 -10.52
CA MET A 283 7.71 8.68 -9.10
C MET A 283 9.16 9.09 -8.79
N ALA A 284 10.14 8.33 -9.29
CA ALA A 284 11.56 8.64 -9.10
C ALA A 284 11.94 9.99 -9.74
N PHE A 285 11.46 10.26 -10.96
CA PHE A 285 11.67 11.52 -11.66
C PHE A 285 11.07 12.71 -10.90
N ALA A 286 9.81 12.61 -10.47
CA ALA A 286 9.10 13.68 -9.78
C ALA A 286 9.75 14.09 -8.45
N ALA A 287 10.41 13.14 -7.79
CA ALA A 287 11.15 13.35 -6.54
C ALA A 287 12.66 13.55 -6.74
N CYS A 288 13.15 13.63 -7.99
CA CYS A 288 14.57 13.74 -8.34
C CYS A 288 15.44 12.65 -7.66
N LEU A 289 14.90 11.45 -7.50
CA LEU A 289 15.59 10.28 -6.98
C LEU A 289 16.37 9.59 -8.10
N GLU A 290 17.30 8.71 -7.74
CA GLU A 290 18.02 7.88 -8.72
C GLU A 290 17.05 7.15 -9.67
N PRO A 291 17.33 7.10 -10.99
CA PRO A 291 18.47 7.66 -11.73
C PRO A 291 18.29 9.11 -12.25
N TYR A 292 17.30 9.84 -11.73
CA TYR A 292 16.86 11.15 -12.20
C TYR A 292 17.30 12.32 -11.31
N GLN A 293 18.47 12.22 -10.66
CA GLN A 293 18.96 13.33 -9.81
C GLN A 293 19.14 14.63 -10.59
N ALA A 294 19.45 14.54 -11.89
CA ALA A 294 19.45 15.66 -12.84
C ALA A 294 18.05 15.86 -13.46
N CYS A 295 17.03 16.01 -12.62
CA CYS A 295 15.62 16.14 -13.03
C CYS A 295 15.30 17.49 -13.69
N ASP A 296 16.16 18.51 -13.54
CA ASP A 296 15.94 19.89 -13.99
C ASP A 296 14.62 20.52 -13.50
N LEU A 297 14.09 20.03 -12.37
CA LEU A 297 12.88 20.54 -11.71
C LEU A 297 13.24 21.60 -10.66
N ALA A 298 12.37 22.59 -10.50
CA ALA A 298 12.46 23.51 -9.36
C ALA A 298 12.11 22.78 -8.04
N PRO A 299 12.60 23.25 -6.88
CA PRO A 299 12.20 22.69 -5.59
C PRO A 299 10.67 22.69 -5.39
N PRO A 300 10.11 21.77 -4.58
CA PRO A 300 8.68 21.71 -4.31
C PRO A 300 8.12 23.04 -3.80
N ALA A 301 6.91 23.40 -4.26
CA ALA A 301 6.26 24.63 -3.86
C ALA A 301 5.99 24.64 -2.35
N GLY A 302 6.26 25.76 -1.67
CA GLY A 302 6.15 25.89 -0.21
C GLY A 302 7.46 25.77 0.54
N GLN A 303 8.52 25.23 -0.08
CA GLN A 303 9.88 25.32 0.44
C GLN A 303 10.55 26.61 -0.06
N ASN A 304 10.19 27.76 0.52
CA ASN A 304 10.92 29.02 0.30
C ASN A 304 12.31 28.94 0.98
N GLY A 305 13.31 28.47 0.22
CA GLY A 305 14.68 29.01 0.22
C GLY A 305 15.41 29.25 1.55
N SER A 306 15.27 28.41 2.57
CA SER A 306 16.08 28.52 3.80
C SER A 306 16.99 27.36 4.11
N VAL A 307 17.02 26.31 3.28
CA VAL A 307 18.10 25.31 3.35
C VAL A 307 19.23 25.78 2.45
N LEU A 308 19.97 26.78 2.94
CA LEU A 308 21.36 26.95 2.52
C LEU A 308 22.07 25.64 2.86
N ASP A 309 22.34 24.88 1.82
CA ASP A 309 23.29 23.78 1.81
C ASP A 309 24.64 24.33 2.30
N SER A 310 24.91 24.21 3.60
CA SER A 310 26.21 24.51 4.19
C SER A 310 27.13 23.30 4.01
N GLY A 311 27.26 22.87 2.77
CA GLY A 311 28.35 22.01 2.34
C GLY A 311 29.70 22.76 2.42
N PRO A 312 30.82 22.08 2.73
CA PRO A 312 32.11 22.72 3.03
C PRO A 312 32.81 23.37 1.83
N ALA A 313 32.14 23.50 0.68
CA ALA A 313 32.70 24.09 -0.53
C ALA A 313 32.81 25.63 -0.43
N ALA A 314 31.85 26.31 0.20
CA ALA A 314 31.84 27.77 0.31
C ALA A 314 32.93 28.31 1.26
N ALA A 315 33.26 27.56 2.32
CA ALA A 315 34.33 27.92 3.26
C ALA A 315 35.73 27.84 2.63
N ARG A 316 35.93 26.97 1.62
CA ARG A 316 37.22 26.85 0.91
C ARG A 316 37.49 27.99 -0.06
N GLN A 317 36.45 28.57 -0.67
CA GLN A 317 36.62 29.71 -1.58
C GLN A 317 36.89 31.03 -0.83
N LEU A 318 36.28 31.22 0.34
CA LEU A 318 36.53 32.41 1.17
C LEU A 318 37.93 32.42 1.80
N LEU A 319 38.47 31.27 2.23
CA LEU A 319 39.84 31.19 2.75
C LEU A 319 40.91 31.41 1.67
N SER A 320 40.67 30.96 0.44
CA SER A 320 41.62 31.12 -0.66
C SER A 320 41.65 32.56 -1.20
N LEU A 321 40.52 33.27 -1.19
CA LEU A 321 40.48 34.71 -1.47
C LEU A 321 41.14 35.56 -0.36
N LEU A 322 40.98 35.19 0.91
CA LEU A 322 41.62 35.91 2.01
C LEU A 322 43.15 35.75 2.00
N LEU A 323 43.66 34.55 1.68
CA LEU A 323 45.10 34.32 1.55
C LEU A 323 45.70 35.07 0.35
N LEU A 324 44.98 35.18 -0.78
CA LEU A 324 45.45 35.93 -1.94
C LEU A 324 45.52 37.44 -1.65
N LEU A 325 44.55 37.98 -0.89
CA LEU A 325 44.53 39.40 -0.52
C LEU A 325 45.67 39.77 0.44
N LEU A 326 45.99 38.88 1.40
CA LEU A 326 47.10 39.07 2.33
C LEU A 326 48.48 38.98 1.65
N LEU A 327 48.62 38.15 0.62
CA LEU A 327 49.83 38.08 -0.21
C LEU A 327 50.02 39.34 -1.10
N LEU A 328 48.93 39.93 -1.58
CA LEU A 328 48.97 41.17 -2.37
C LEU A 328 49.24 42.41 -1.51
N LEU A 329 48.77 42.44 -0.26
CA LEU A 329 49.01 43.55 0.68
C LEU A 329 50.41 43.49 1.33
N GLY A 330 51.03 42.31 1.42
CA GLY A 330 52.40 42.14 1.93
C GLY A 330 53.52 42.54 0.96
N ALA A 331 53.21 42.70 -0.33
CA ALA A 331 54.18 43.04 -1.38
C ALA A 331 54.37 44.56 -1.59
N VAL A 332 53.57 45.41 -0.94
CA VAL A 332 53.58 46.89 -1.16
C VAL A 332 54.44 47.64 -0.13
N SER A 333 55.06 46.95 0.83
CA SER A 333 55.84 47.58 1.91
C SER A 333 57.36 47.32 1.87
N LEU A 334 57.91 46.89 0.74
CA LEU A 334 59.35 46.78 0.50
C LEU A 334 59.73 47.32 -0.89
N SER A 335 59.73 48.65 -1.04
CA SER A 335 60.52 49.44 -2.00
C SER A 335 60.55 50.89 -1.55
#